data_AF-A0A914WNH3-F1
#
_entry.id   AF-A0A914WNH3-F1
#
_cell.length_a   1.000
_cell.length_b   1.000
_cell.length_c   1.000
_cell.angle_alpha   90.00
_cell.angle_beta   90.00
_cell.angle_gamma   90.00
#
_symmetry.space_group_name_H-M   'P 1'
#
loop_
_entity.id
_entity.type
_entity.pdbx_description
1 polymer ?
#
loop_
_entity_poly.entity_id
_entity_poly.type
_entity_poly.pdbx_seq_one_letter_code
_entity_poly.pdbx_strand_id
1 'polypeptide(L)'
;MNSLTIALFLVVGVSIGLQPSDAVGYTNSCSCGHSYDGNNCAHYLTNWMIKNGWLSTSPGKSTANCRTGRPIRAKDVRKIFRDKYGAPTRYEPAGNSFIYVERKRDGKGHVYYGTKRTCVAGTGNGAFAGRDAVWEFYQ
;
A
#
# COMPACT_ATOMS: atom_id res chain seq x y z
N MET A 1 24.77 27.03 -48.86
CA MET A 1 23.37 26.65 -48.57
C MET A 1 23.43 25.74 -47.35
N ASN A 2 23.19 26.31 -46.17
CA ASN A 2 23.43 25.65 -44.89
C ASN A 2 22.17 24.87 -44.50
N SER A 3 22.24 23.55 -44.59
CA SER A 3 21.15 22.66 -44.19
C SER A 3 21.19 22.48 -42.67
N LEU A 4 20.35 23.21 -41.94
CA LEU A 4 20.08 22.95 -40.52
C LEU A 4 19.31 21.62 -40.42
N THR A 5 19.96 20.59 -39.89
CA THR A 5 19.27 19.36 -39.51
C THR A 5 18.85 19.49 -38.04
N ILE A 6 17.55 19.71 -37.82
CA ILE A 6 16.93 19.69 -36.50
C ILE A 6 16.88 18.24 -36.03
N ALA A 7 17.69 17.91 -35.02
CA ALA A 7 17.62 16.62 -34.33
C ALA A 7 16.34 16.60 -33.47
N LEU A 8 15.30 15.95 -34.00
CA LEU A 8 14.09 15.61 -33.27
C LEU A 8 14.46 14.58 -32.20
N PHE A 9 14.54 15.02 -30.93
CA PHE A 9 14.62 14.11 -29.79
C PHE A 9 13.29 13.36 -29.70
N LEU A 10 13.25 12.18 -30.32
CA LEU A 10 12.21 11.19 -30.08
C LEU A 10 12.46 10.66 -28.66
N VAL A 11 11.80 11.28 -27.67
CA VAL A 11 11.61 10.66 -26.36
C VAL A 11 10.77 9.43 -26.64
N VAL A 12 11.43 8.29 -26.83
CA VAL A 12 10.76 6.99 -26.79
C VAL A 12 10.21 6.89 -25.37
N GLY A 13 8.95 7.27 -25.22
CA GLY A 13 8.20 7.03 -24.01
C GLY A 13 8.27 5.55 -23.76
N VAL A 14 9.13 5.16 -22.80
CA VAL A 14 9.05 3.86 -22.16
C VAL A 14 7.68 3.85 -21.54
N SER A 15 6.74 3.29 -22.30
CA SER A 15 5.47 2.82 -21.80
C SER A 15 5.86 1.71 -20.85
N ILE A 16 6.15 2.05 -19.59
CA ILE A 16 6.04 1.12 -18.48
C ILE A 16 4.56 0.73 -18.46
N GLY A 17 4.24 -0.24 -19.31
CA GLY A 17 3.03 -1.03 -19.19
C GLY A 17 3.07 -1.59 -17.78
N LEU A 18 2.37 -0.92 -16.88
CA LEU A 18 1.96 -1.50 -15.61
C LEU A 18 1.13 -2.73 -15.99
N GLN A 19 1.81 -3.88 -16.07
CA GLN A 19 1.19 -5.14 -16.39
C GLN A 19 0.06 -5.36 -15.37
N PRO A 20 -1.18 -5.60 -15.82
CA PRO A 20 -2.29 -5.91 -14.94
C PRO A 20 -2.18 -7.38 -14.49
N SER A 21 -1.16 -7.71 -13.70
CA SER A 21 -1.01 -9.04 -13.07
C SER A 21 0.12 -9.17 -12.05
N ASP A 22 0.89 -8.12 -11.74
CA ASP A 22 1.77 -8.13 -10.56
C ASP A 22 0.97 -7.93 -9.25
N ALA A 23 -0.16 -8.64 -9.15
CA ALA A 23 -0.54 -9.26 -7.89
C ALA A 23 0.59 -10.24 -7.52
N VAL A 24 1.76 -9.69 -7.17
CA VAL A 24 3.00 -10.42 -6.95
C VAL A 24 2.68 -11.53 -5.96
N GLY A 25 2.84 -12.76 -6.42
CA GLY A 25 2.61 -13.99 -5.68
C GLY A 25 3.47 -14.03 -4.43
N TYR A 26 3.03 -13.34 -3.40
CA TYR A 26 3.48 -13.60 -2.06
C TYR A 26 2.45 -14.54 -1.44
N THR A 27 2.79 -15.81 -1.46
CA THR A 27 2.22 -16.83 -0.57
C THR A 27 2.08 -16.26 0.84
N ASN A 28 1.03 -16.64 1.58
CA ASN A 28 0.64 -16.22 2.93
C ASN A 28 1.73 -16.31 4.04
N SER A 29 3.01 -16.43 3.69
CA SER A 29 4.17 -16.57 4.53
C SER A 29 4.93 -15.24 4.73
N CYS A 30 5.15 -14.92 5.99
CA CYS A 30 6.13 -13.93 6.41
C CYS A 30 7.55 -14.43 6.14
N SER A 31 8.51 -13.54 5.87
CA SER A 31 9.94 -13.92 5.80
C SER A 31 10.48 -14.51 7.12
N CYS A 32 9.71 -14.36 8.20
CA CYS A 32 9.93 -14.97 9.50
C CYS A 32 9.45 -16.43 9.60
N GLY A 33 8.98 -17.03 8.50
CA GLY A 33 8.54 -18.42 8.43
C GLY A 33 7.16 -18.70 9.03
N HIS A 34 6.43 -17.67 9.50
CA HIS A 34 5.09 -17.83 10.07
C HIS A 34 4.01 -17.44 9.05
N SER A 35 2.95 -18.25 8.96
CA SER A 35 1.73 -17.88 8.23
C SER A 35 0.79 -17.12 9.15
N TYR A 36 0.26 -15.99 8.71
CA TYR A 36 -0.84 -15.32 9.43
C TYR A 36 -2.12 -15.42 8.57
N ASP A 37 -2.75 -16.60 8.59
CA ASP A 37 -3.88 -16.93 7.73
C ASP A 37 -4.95 -15.83 7.73
N GLY A 38 -5.32 -15.37 6.53
CA GLY A 38 -6.44 -14.46 6.28
C GLY A 38 -6.28 -13.00 6.76
N ASN A 39 -5.19 -12.62 7.46
CA ASN A 39 -5.03 -11.29 8.07
C ASN A 39 -3.69 -10.60 7.72
N ASN A 40 -3.21 -10.79 6.51
CA ASN A 40 -1.84 -10.40 6.13
C ASN A 40 -1.69 -8.99 5.53
N CYS A 41 -2.75 -8.21 5.36
CA CYS A 41 -2.69 -6.94 4.61
C CYS A 41 -1.63 -5.96 5.14
N ALA A 42 -1.57 -5.80 6.46
CA ALA A 42 -0.55 -5.00 7.12
C ALA A 42 0.86 -5.53 6.87
N HIS A 43 1.05 -6.83 6.97
CA HIS A 43 2.35 -7.46 6.78
C HIS A 43 2.86 -7.27 5.35
N TYR A 44 2.00 -7.47 4.35
CA TYR A 44 2.37 -7.31 2.94
C TYR A 44 2.71 -5.87 2.58
N LEU A 45 1.83 -4.94 2.96
CA LEU A 45 2.06 -3.54 2.65
C LEU A 45 3.33 -3.03 3.32
N THR A 46 3.54 -3.35 4.60
CA THR A 46 4.74 -2.89 5.32
C THR A 46 6.01 -3.54 4.78
N ASN A 47 5.99 -4.80 4.34
CA ASN A 47 7.11 -5.41 3.65
C ASN A 47 7.45 -4.68 2.35
N TRP A 48 6.45 -4.34 1.54
CA TRP A 48 6.66 -3.53 0.33
C TRP A 48 7.21 -2.14 0.67
N MET A 49 6.69 -1.47 1.70
CA MET A 49 7.20 -0.17 2.16
C MET A 49 8.66 -0.25 2.64
N ILE A 50 9.02 -1.29 3.39
CA ILE A 50 10.40 -1.51 3.86
C ILE A 50 11.35 -1.69 2.69
N LYS A 51 10.98 -2.52 1.70
CA LYS A 51 11.79 -2.75 0.49
C LYS A 51 12.02 -1.47 -0.32
N ASN A 52 11.05 -0.56 -0.33
CA ASN A 52 11.16 0.74 -1.01
C ASN A 52 11.79 1.84 -0.14
N GLY A 53 12.29 1.52 1.06
CA GLY A 53 12.92 2.50 1.96
C GLY A 53 11.95 3.47 2.63
N TRP A 54 10.64 3.18 2.61
CA TRP A 54 9.60 4.06 3.14
C TRP A 54 9.24 3.76 4.59
N LEU A 55 9.66 2.61 5.13
CA LEU A 55 9.39 2.22 6.50
C LEU A 55 10.58 1.47 7.06
N SER A 56 10.88 1.66 8.35
CA SER A 56 11.87 0.82 9.04
C SER A 56 11.30 -0.57 9.31
N THR A 57 12.18 -1.56 9.51
CA THR A 57 11.78 -2.94 9.78
C THR A 57 10.96 -3.10 11.06
N SER A 58 11.12 -2.20 12.04
CA SER A 58 10.38 -2.15 13.30
C SER A 58 9.89 -0.73 13.57
N PRO A 59 8.73 -0.34 13.05
CA PRO A 59 8.20 1.01 13.24
C PRO A 59 7.62 1.17 14.65
N GLY A 60 8.00 2.25 15.34
CA GLY A 60 7.70 2.43 16.78
C GLY A 60 6.21 2.56 17.15
N LYS A 61 5.31 2.78 16.18
CA LYS A 61 3.86 2.88 16.42
C LYS A 61 3.12 1.54 16.36
N SER A 62 3.81 0.45 16.01
CA SER A 62 3.20 -0.88 15.95
C SER A 62 3.36 -1.63 17.27
N THR A 63 2.26 -2.14 17.80
CA THR A 63 2.25 -2.92 19.05
C THR A 63 2.02 -4.41 18.84
N ALA A 64 1.83 -4.86 17.59
CA ALA A 64 1.93 -6.27 17.25
C ALA A 64 2.71 -6.42 15.95
N ASN A 65 3.82 -7.14 16.08
CA ASN A 65 4.79 -7.34 15.02
C ASN A 65 5.03 -8.83 14.83
N CYS A 66 5.43 -9.21 13.63
CA CYS A 66 6.00 -10.52 13.38
C CYS A 66 7.39 -10.64 14.05
N ARG A 67 7.97 -11.84 14.07
CA ARG A 67 9.27 -12.10 14.73
C ARG A 67 10.43 -11.24 14.19
N THR A 68 10.30 -10.76 12.97
CA THR A 68 11.26 -9.86 12.32
C THR A 68 10.91 -8.38 12.48
N GLY A 69 9.94 -8.02 13.32
CA GLY A 69 9.60 -6.62 13.65
C GLY A 69 8.51 -5.96 12.79
N ARG A 70 8.00 -6.62 11.75
CA ARG A 70 7.03 -5.98 10.82
C ARG A 70 5.61 -5.98 11.37
N PRO A 71 4.83 -4.90 11.20
CA PRO A 71 3.45 -4.84 11.67
C PRO A 71 2.55 -5.92 11.05
N ILE A 72 1.73 -6.56 11.89
CA ILE A 72 0.76 -7.58 11.45
C ILE A 72 -0.71 -7.12 11.56
N ARG A 73 -0.97 -5.91 12.09
CA ARG A 73 -2.34 -5.39 12.25
C ARG A 73 -2.56 -4.11 11.44
N ALA A 74 -3.66 -4.06 10.68
CA ALA A 74 -4.05 -2.88 9.92
C ALA A 74 -4.18 -1.62 10.80
N LYS A 75 -4.71 -1.76 12.02
CA LYS A 75 -4.84 -0.66 12.99
C LYS A 75 -3.49 -0.08 13.42
N ASP A 76 -2.43 -0.88 13.46
CA ASP A 76 -1.10 -0.40 13.79
C ASP A 76 -0.46 0.32 12.60
N VAL A 77 -0.69 -0.18 11.38
CA VAL A 77 -0.29 0.52 10.14
C VAL A 77 -1.00 1.86 9.99
N ARG A 78 -2.28 1.99 10.36
CA ARG A 78 -2.99 3.27 10.42
C ARG A 78 -2.27 4.29 11.33
N LYS A 79 -1.78 3.86 12.50
CA LYS A 79 -1.03 4.74 13.41
C LYS A 79 0.29 5.19 12.78
N ILE A 80 0.97 4.29 12.09
CA ILE A 80 2.20 4.59 11.33
C ILE A 80 1.91 5.63 10.25
N PHE A 81 0.80 5.48 9.50
CA PHE A 81 0.43 6.47 8.49
C PHE A 81 0.13 7.83 9.10
N ARG A 82 -0.59 7.88 10.22
CA ARG A 82 -0.88 9.14 10.93
C ARG A 82 0.37 9.84 11.44
N ASP A 83 1.35 9.07 11.91
CA ASP A 83 2.62 9.58 12.39
C ASP A 83 3.48 10.13 11.24
N LYS A 84 3.50 9.43 10.10
CA LYS A 84 4.34 9.77 8.95
C LYS A 84 3.76 10.85 8.03
N TYR A 85 2.45 10.81 7.80
CA TYR A 85 1.75 11.64 6.82
C TYR A 85 0.75 12.63 7.46
N GLY A 86 0.56 12.58 8.77
CA GLY A 86 -0.37 13.44 9.48
C GLY A 86 -1.84 13.01 9.39
N ALA A 87 -2.75 13.99 9.43
CA ALA A 87 -4.18 13.72 9.42
C ALA A 87 -4.64 13.19 8.06
N PRO A 88 -5.46 12.12 8.01
CA PRO A 88 -5.97 11.62 6.74
C PRO A 88 -7.05 12.52 6.16
N THR A 89 -7.21 12.48 4.85
CA THR A 89 -8.47 12.89 4.21
C THR A 89 -9.46 11.72 4.19
N ARG A 90 -10.76 12.05 4.18
CA ARG A 90 -11.86 11.08 3.99
C ARG A 90 -12.41 11.08 2.55
N TYR A 91 -11.98 12.05 1.75
CA TYR A 91 -12.29 12.14 0.34
C TYR A 91 -11.22 11.40 -0.45
N GLU A 92 -11.63 10.59 -1.43
CA GLU A 92 -10.70 9.85 -2.26
C GLU A 92 -9.91 10.81 -3.16
N PRO A 93 -8.56 10.82 -3.07
CA PRO A 93 -7.74 11.65 -3.93
C PRO A 93 -7.66 11.08 -5.36
N ALA A 94 -7.26 11.91 -6.32
CA ALA A 94 -7.20 11.55 -7.74
C ALA A 94 -6.11 10.51 -8.09
N GLY A 95 -5.21 10.19 -7.15
CA GLY A 95 -4.07 9.29 -7.35
C GLY A 95 -3.96 8.23 -6.27
N ASN A 96 -2.92 7.41 -6.38
CA ASN A 96 -2.64 6.39 -5.38
C ASN A 96 -2.36 7.03 -4.01
N SER A 97 -2.82 6.36 -2.97
CA SER A 97 -2.61 6.76 -1.58
C SER A 97 -2.38 5.53 -0.73
N PHE A 98 -1.78 5.72 0.44
CA PHE A 98 -1.91 4.73 1.49
C PHE A 98 -3.32 4.81 2.02
N ILE A 99 -3.99 3.67 2.04
CA ILE A 99 -5.40 3.58 2.40
C ILE A 99 -5.49 2.72 3.64
N TYR A 100 -6.20 3.24 4.63
CA TYR A 100 -6.78 2.46 5.71
C TYR A 100 -8.30 2.44 5.54
N VAL A 101 -8.88 1.25 5.61
CA VAL A 101 -10.33 1.08 5.60
C VAL A 101 -10.75 0.18 6.76
N GLU A 102 -11.76 0.59 7.52
CA GLU A 102 -12.32 -0.21 8.62
C GLU A 102 -13.81 -0.38 8.45
N ARG A 103 -14.25 -1.63 8.47
CA ARG A 103 -15.67 -1.97 8.41
C ARG A 103 -16.31 -1.73 9.78
N LYS A 104 -17.39 -0.95 9.84
CA LYS A 104 -18.00 -0.55 11.13
C LYS A 104 -18.61 -1.73 11.88
N ARG A 105 -19.22 -2.69 11.18
CA ARG A 105 -19.94 -3.81 11.81
C ARG A 105 -19.08 -4.71 12.70
N ASP A 106 -17.79 -4.85 12.41
CA ASP A 106 -16.90 -5.76 13.14
C ASP A 106 -15.48 -5.23 13.36
N GLY A 107 -15.22 -3.96 13.04
CA GLY A 107 -13.94 -3.31 13.27
C GLY A 107 -12.76 -3.91 12.50
N LYS A 108 -13.02 -4.77 11.50
CA LYS A 108 -11.98 -5.36 10.66
C LYS A 108 -11.40 -4.30 9.74
N GLY A 109 -10.12 -4.02 9.96
CA GLY A 109 -9.34 -3.06 9.19
C GLY A 109 -8.57 -3.73 8.05
N HIS A 110 -8.33 -2.97 6.99
CA HIS A 110 -7.48 -3.35 5.87
C HIS A 110 -6.60 -2.17 5.46
N VAL A 111 -5.41 -2.48 4.96
CA VAL A 111 -4.45 -1.49 4.49
C VAL A 111 -3.85 -1.91 3.16
N TYR A 112 -3.64 -0.93 2.29
CA TYR A 112 -2.99 -1.12 0.99
C TYR A 112 -2.57 0.23 0.40
N TYR A 113 -1.77 0.21 -0.66
CA TYR A 113 -1.45 1.38 -1.47
C TYR A 113 -2.19 1.28 -2.82
N GLY A 114 -2.90 2.34 -3.21
CA GLY A 114 -3.73 2.35 -4.42
C GLY A 114 -4.87 3.35 -4.36
N THR A 115 -6.00 3.04 -4.99
CA THR A 115 -7.26 3.81 -4.96
C THR A 115 -8.35 3.01 -4.23
N LYS A 116 -9.58 3.50 -4.06
CA LYS A 116 -10.67 2.63 -3.53
C LYS A 116 -10.91 1.40 -4.40
N ARG A 117 -10.65 1.52 -5.72
CA ARG A 117 -10.96 0.49 -6.72
C ARG A 117 -9.77 -0.40 -7.06
N THR A 118 -8.54 0.11 -6.92
CA THR A 118 -7.32 -0.58 -7.34
C THR A 118 -6.35 -0.77 -6.19
N CYS A 119 -5.61 -1.88 -6.19
CA CYS A 119 -4.52 -2.14 -5.26
C CYS A 119 -3.22 -2.22 -6.07
N VAL A 120 -2.29 -1.30 -5.80
CA VAL A 120 -0.95 -1.29 -6.38
C VAL A 120 0.01 -2.10 -5.51
N ALA A 121 -0.12 -1.99 -4.17
CA ALA A 121 0.61 -2.83 -3.23
C ALA A 121 -0.26 -3.22 -2.03
N GLY A 122 -0.24 -4.50 -1.64
CA GLY A 122 -1.09 -5.05 -0.58
C GLY A 122 -1.70 -6.39 -0.98
N THR A 123 -2.83 -6.77 -0.36
CA THR A 123 -3.56 -8.04 -0.62
C THR A 123 -4.94 -7.81 -1.24
N GLY A 124 -5.05 -6.79 -2.08
CA GLY A 124 -6.31 -6.35 -2.68
C GLY A 124 -6.81 -5.03 -2.12
N ASN A 125 -7.94 -4.58 -2.65
CA ASN A 125 -8.55 -3.28 -2.32
C ASN A 125 -9.52 -3.40 -1.11
N GLY A 126 -10.13 -2.28 -0.74
CA GLY A 126 -11.09 -2.21 0.37
C GLY A 126 -12.52 -2.67 0.05
N ALA A 127 -12.79 -3.37 -1.06
CA ALA A 127 -14.16 -3.69 -1.49
C ALA A 127 -14.95 -4.52 -0.45
N PHE A 128 -14.28 -5.31 0.39
CA PHE A 128 -14.90 -6.11 1.46
C PHE A 128 -15.59 -5.26 2.55
N ALA A 129 -15.24 -3.98 2.64
CA ALA A 129 -15.62 -3.12 3.74
C ALA A 129 -17.07 -2.62 3.62
N GLY A 130 -17.68 -2.70 2.44
CA GLY A 130 -19.07 -2.31 2.23
C GLY A 130 -19.31 -0.81 2.34
N ARG A 131 -20.59 -0.40 2.38
CA ARG A 131 -21.01 1.00 2.35
C ARG A 131 -20.81 1.72 3.69
N ASP A 132 -20.74 0.98 4.79
CA ASP A 132 -20.59 1.50 6.15
C ASP A 132 -19.13 1.75 6.55
N ALA A 133 -18.17 1.46 5.68
CA ALA A 133 -16.75 1.55 5.98
C ALA A 133 -16.27 2.98 6.26
N VAL A 134 -15.32 3.10 7.20
CA VAL A 134 -14.54 4.31 7.41
C VAL A 134 -13.30 4.23 6.52
N TRP A 135 -13.13 5.20 5.64
CA TRP A 135 -11.99 5.32 4.74
C TRP A 135 -11.07 6.46 5.18
N GLU A 136 -9.78 6.18 5.22
CA GLU A 136 -8.72 7.14 5.51
C GLU A 136 -7.64 7.06 4.43
N PHE A 137 -7.34 8.19 3.80
CA PHE A 137 -6.34 8.30 2.73
C PHE A 137 -5.17 9.15 3.23
N TYR A 138 -3.96 8.71 2.93
CA TYR A 138 -2.71 9.37 3.28
C TYR A 138 -1.82 9.49 2.04
N GLN A 139 -1.24 10.68 1.85
CA GLN A 139 -0.36 11.04 0.73
C GLN A 139 0.94 11.63 1.26
#